data_AF-A0A962MAL5-F1
#
_entry.id   AF-A0A962MAL5-F1
#
_cell.length_a   1.000
_cell.length_b   1.000
_cell.length_c   1.000
_cell.angle_alpha   90.00
_cell.angle_beta   90.00
_cell.angle_gamma   90.00
#
_symmetry.space_group_name_H-M   'P 1'
#
loop_
_entity.id
_entity.type
_entity.pdbx_description
1 polymer ?
#
loop_
_entity_poly.entity_id
_entity_poly.type
_entity_poly.pdbx_seq_one_letter_code
_entity_poly.pdbx_strand_id
1 'polypeptide(L)'
;CWWTLASDGLQHREVQPAAVPADVSSLLVYPCDFLDFAVELAPAQSELQLTVYFSPRNLSIVGVVKFNHLTQRWDVLGTVDHSGDKTVIRYSLSDGGPYDDDRAVDSQIQDPVGAAALAIGEGGESRPTPIPSLTPMGLGVLVALWVLLLIIVRRRSGVMK
;
A
#
# COMPACT_ATOMS: atom_id res chain seq x y z
N CYS A 1 -7.42 -20.27 -6.40
CA CYS A 1 -6.05 -19.83 -6.10
C CYS A 1 -5.60 -20.54 -4.83
N TRP A 2 -4.34 -20.93 -4.71
CA TRP A 2 -3.77 -21.33 -3.42
C TRP A 2 -2.53 -20.48 -3.14
N TRP A 3 -2.23 -20.29 -1.86
CA TRP A 3 -1.09 -19.49 -1.47
C TRP A 3 -0.38 -20.02 -0.23
N THR A 4 0.85 -19.57 -0.04
CA THR A 4 1.69 -19.96 1.09
C THR A 4 2.38 -18.72 1.64
N LEU A 5 2.26 -18.52 2.94
CA LEU A 5 3.00 -17.51 3.69
C LEU A 5 4.35 -18.09 4.12
N ALA A 6 5.43 -17.34 3.89
CA ALA A 6 6.75 -17.66 4.39
C ALA A 6 7.30 -16.45 5.16
N SER A 7 7.98 -16.74 6.26
CA SER A 7 8.73 -15.82 7.09
C SER A 7 10.05 -16.49 7.41
N ASP A 8 11.15 -15.73 7.46
CA ASP A 8 12.49 -16.28 7.67
C ASP A 8 12.60 -16.96 9.04
N GLY A 9 12.38 -18.28 9.05
CA GLY A 9 12.55 -19.14 10.23
C GLY A 9 11.46 -19.06 11.30
N LEU A 10 10.42 -18.22 11.13
CA LEU A 10 9.32 -18.14 12.09
C LEU A 10 8.22 -19.15 11.79
N GLN A 11 7.59 -19.68 12.85
CA GLN A 11 6.44 -20.55 12.74
C GLN A 11 5.17 -19.72 12.58
N HIS A 12 4.37 -20.07 11.58
CA HIS A 12 3.03 -19.53 11.41
C HIS A 12 2.07 -20.34 12.27
N ARG A 13 1.29 -19.66 13.11
CA ARG A 13 0.15 -20.26 13.80
C ARG A 13 -1.15 -19.82 13.12
N GLU A 14 -2.13 -20.71 13.17
CA GLU A 14 -3.53 -20.35 12.91
C GLU A 14 -3.79 -19.68 11.56
N VAL A 15 -3.10 -20.13 10.51
CA VAL A 15 -3.43 -19.71 9.14
C VAL A 15 -4.80 -20.28 8.79
N GLN A 16 -5.83 -19.43 8.78
CA GLN A 16 -7.21 -19.83 8.60
C GLN A 16 -7.94 -18.91 7.61
N PRO A 17 -8.95 -19.42 6.87
CA PRO A 17 -9.77 -18.58 6.01
C PRO A 17 -10.46 -17.46 6.79
N ALA A 18 -10.42 -16.25 6.24
CA ALA A 18 -11.10 -15.08 6.75
C ALA A 18 -12.08 -14.53 5.70
N ALA A 19 -13.15 -13.88 6.17
CA ALA A 19 -14.06 -13.18 5.28
C ALA A 19 -13.40 -11.89 4.75
N VAL A 20 -13.69 -11.54 3.50
CA VAL A 20 -13.32 -10.23 2.95
C VAL A 20 -14.04 -9.14 3.75
N PRO A 21 -13.32 -8.17 4.34
CA PRO A 21 -13.93 -7.07 5.06
C PRO A 21 -14.85 -6.24 4.14
N ALA A 22 -16.03 -5.87 4.64
CA ALA A 22 -17.07 -5.23 3.83
C ALA A 22 -16.73 -3.79 3.40
N ASP A 23 -15.79 -3.16 4.10
CA ASP A 23 -15.32 -1.79 3.89
C ASP A 23 -14.09 -1.71 2.98
N VAL A 24 -13.58 -2.86 2.50
CA VAL A 24 -12.48 -2.91 1.55
C VAL A 24 -12.91 -2.36 0.19
N SER A 25 -12.00 -1.71 -0.53
CA SER A 25 -12.30 -1.02 -1.79
C SER A 25 -12.94 -1.96 -2.83
N SER A 26 -14.12 -1.57 -3.34
CA SER A 26 -14.82 -2.31 -4.41
C SER A 26 -14.09 -2.28 -5.76
N LEU A 27 -13.02 -1.49 -5.87
CA LEU A 27 -12.15 -1.45 -7.06
C LEU A 27 -11.12 -2.59 -7.08
N LEU A 28 -10.99 -3.32 -5.96
CA LEU A 28 -10.13 -4.47 -5.84
C LEU A 28 -10.94 -5.76 -5.99
N VAL A 29 -10.35 -6.73 -6.65
CA VAL A 29 -10.83 -8.11 -6.73
C VAL A 29 -9.87 -8.98 -5.96
N TYR A 30 -10.42 -9.99 -5.27
CA TYR A 30 -9.64 -10.92 -4.45
C TYR A 30 -9.64 -12.28 -5.13
N PRO A 31 -8.66 -12.56 -6.01
CA PRO A 31 -8.60 -13.83 -6.75
C PRO A 31 -8.31 -15.04 -5.85
N CYS A 32 -7.92 -14.78 -4.60
CA CYS A 32 -7.62 -15.74 -3.56
C CYS A 32 -8.40 -15.33 -2.31
N ASP A 33 -8.81 -16.29 -1.48
CA ASP A 33 -9.44 -16.02 -0.20
C ASP A 33 -8.52 -15.19 0.71
N PHE A 34 -9.12 -14.37 1.58
CA PHE A 34 -8.40 -13.76 2.70
C PHE A 34 -8.01 -14.86 3.68
N LEU A 35 -6.83 -14.75 4.28
CA LEU A 35 -6.48 -15.56 5.44
C LEU A 35 -6.18 -14.63 6.62
N ASP A 36 -6.60 -15.07 7.79
CA ASP A 36 -6.05 -14.59 9.04
C ASP A 36 -4.82 -15.44 9.39
N PHE A 37 -3.82 -14.82 10.01
CA PHE A 37 -2.61 -15.50 10.45
C PHE A 37 -2.08 -14.86 11.72
N ALA A 38 -1.37 -15.66 12.52
CA ALA A 38 -0.57 -15.18 13.64
C ALA A 38 0.89 -15.62 13.47
N VAL A 39 1.82 -14.68 13.68
CA VAL A 39 3.26 -14.97 13.74
C VAL A 39 3.83 -14.48 15.06
N GLU A 40 4.47 -15.38 15.80
CA GLU A 40 5.24 -15.01 16.99
C GLU A 40 6.61 -14.44 16.58
N LEU A 41 6.96 -13.29 17.14
CA LEU A 41 8.20 -12.56 16.91
C LEU A 41 9.04 -12.53 18.19
N ALA A 42 10.31 -12.89 18.10
CA ALA A 42 11.23 -12.74 19.21
C ALA A 42 12.49 -12.00 18.73
N PRO A 43 12.78 -10.78 19.20
CA PRO A 43 12.09 -10.01 20.26
C PRO A 43 10.86 -9.21 19.79
N ALA A 44 10.08 -8.69 20.75
CA ALA A 44 8.99 -7.71 20.51
C ALA A 44 9.50 -6.46 19.75
N GLN A 45 8.59 -5.76 19.07
CA GLN A 45 8.87 -4.59 18.20
C GLN A 45 9.80 -4.88 17.01
N SER A 46 9.97 -6.14 16.63
CA SER A 46 10.76 -6.48 15.45
C SER A 46 9.96 -6.27 14.17
N GLU A 47 10.66 -5.87 13.11
CA GLU A 47 10.11 -5.87 11.76
C GLU A 47 10.18 -7.29 11.19
N LEU A 48 9.05 -7.76 10.69
CA LEU A 48 8.90 -9.06 10.05
C LEU A 48 8.81 -8.89 8.54
N GLN A 49 9.75 -9.48 7.81
CA GLN A 49 9.64 -9.63 6.35
C GLN A 49 8.81 -10.88 6.03
N LEU A 50 7.72 -10.68 5.31
CA LEU A 50 6.82 -11.71 4.83
C LEU A 50 6.97 -11.88 3.33
N THR A 51 7.02 -13.14 2.89
CA THR A 51 6.96 -13.52 1.49
C THR A 51 5.73 -14.39 1.26
N VAL A 52 4.84 -13.94 0.39
CA VAL A 52 3.66 -14.71 0.00
C VAL A 52 3.83 -15.22 -1.42
N TYR A 53 3.53 -16.50 -1.60
CA TYR A 53 3.52 -17.15 -2.91
C TYR A 53 2.10 -17.46 -3.33
N PHE A 54 1.66 -16.94 -4.47
CA PHE A 54 0.35 -17.21 -5.07
C PHE A 54 0.51 -18.06 -6.34
N SER A 55 -0.33 -19.09 -6.48
CA SER A 55 -0.38 -19.92 -7.68
C SER A 55 -1.81 -20.06 -8.19
N PRO A 56 -2.03 -20.02 -9.53
CA PRO A 56 -1.04 -19.84 -10.61
C PRO A 56 -0.58 -18.37 -10.83
N ARG A 57 0.52 -18.15 -11.57
CA ARG A 57 1.19 -16.85 -11.86
C ARG A 57 0.37 -15.78 -12.62
N ASN A 58 -0.89 -16.01 -12.96
CA ASN A 58 -1.64 -15.18 -13.90
C ASN A 58 -2.77 -14.35 -13.27
N LEU A 59 -2.72 -14.09 -11.97
CA LEU A 59 -3.83 -13.48 -11.23
C LEU A 59 -3.87 -11.94 -11.25
N SER A 60 -3.00 -11.27 -12.03
CA SER A 60 -2.89 -9.79 -12.07
C SER A 60 -2.86 -9.14 -10.67
N ILE A 61 -2.25 -9.84 -9.72
CA ILE A 61 -2.16 -9.41 -8.33
C ILE A 61 -1.20 -8.22 -8.26
N VAL A 62 -1.64 -7.13 -7.62
CA VAL A 62 -0.91 -5.87 -7.46
C VAL A 62 -0.28 -5.72 -6.07
N GLY A 63 -0.63 -6.59 -5.12
CA GLY A 63 -0.08 -6.59 -3.77
C GLY A 63 -0.93 -7.41 -2.80
N VAL A 64 -0.65 -7.28 -1.52
CA VAL A 64 -1.55 -7.72 -0.45
C VAL A 64 -2.29 -6.53 0.16
N VAL A 65 -3.52 -6.74 0.60
CA VAL A 65 -4.33 -5.69 1.24
C VAL A 65 -4.19 -5.80 2.75
N LYS A 66 -3.95 -4.67 3.41
CA LYS A 66 -3.82 -4.52 4.85
C LYS A 66 -4.54 -3.26 5.33
N PHE A 67 -5.15 -3.30 6.51
CA PHE A 67 -5.78 -2.12 7.07
C PHE A 67 -4.75 -1.28 7.82
N ASN A 68 -4.67 0.00 7.48
CA ASN A 68 -3.80 0.95 8.14
C ASN A 68 -4.57 1.65 9.26
N HIS A 69 -4.31 1.25 10.51
CA HIS A 69 -4.99 1.81 11.67
C HIS A 69 -4.61 3.27 11.96
N LEU A 70 -3.52 3.80 11.39
CA LEU A 70 -3.18 5.21 11.52
C LEU A 70 -3.97 6.09 10.55
N THR A 71 -4.13 5.66 9.30
CA THR A 71 -4.82 6.43 8.26
C THR A 71 -6.30 6.07 8.13
N GLN A 72 -6.74 5.00 8.80
CA GLN A 72 -8.08 4.42 8.74
C GLN A 72 -8.47 4.04 7.30
N ARG A 73 -7.55 3.40 6.57
CA ARG A 73 -7.72 3.03 5.17
C ARG A 73 -7.08 1.68 4.86
N TRP A 74 -7.62 1.02 3.85
CA TRP A 74 -7.02 -0.17 3.26
C TRP A 74 -5.90 0.22 2.29
N ASP A 75 -4.69 -0.26 2.55
CA ASP A 75 -3.52 -0.03 1.71
C ASP A 75 -3.14 -1.33 0.98
N VAL A 76 -2.59 -1.18 -0.22
CA VAL A 76 -1.99 -2.29 -0.98
C VAL A 76 -0.49 -2.28 -0.72
N LEU A 77 0.00 -3.33 -0.08
CA LEU A 77 1.40 -3.47 0.32
C LEU A 77 2.15 -4.49 -0.52
N GLY A 78 3.46 -4.30 -0.54
CA GLY A 78 4.44 -5.27 -1.03
C GLY A 78 4.94 -5.02 -2.44
N THR A 79 6.09 -5.62 -2.72
CA THR A 79 6.69 -5.67 -4.05
C THR A 79 6.25 -6.96 -4.73
N VAL A 80 5.57 -6.84 -5.87
CA VAL A 80 5.16 -7.99 -6.70
C VAL A 80 6.30 -8.40 -7.62
N ASP A 81 6.59 -9.70 -7.62
CA ASP A 81 7.60 -10.36 -8.42
C ASP A 81 7.07 -11.74 -8.88
N HIS A 82 7.86 -12.47 -9.65
CA HIS A 82 7.49 -13.79 -10.14
C HIS A 82 8.59 -14.82 -9.94
N SER A 83 8.22 -16.02 -9.50
CA SER A 83 9.13 -17.16 -9.37
C SER A 83 8.48 -18.39 -9.98
N GLY A 84 8.98 -18.82 -11.16
CA GLY A 84 8.41 -19.93 -11.90
C GLY A 84 6.94 -19.70 -12.30
N ASP A 85 6.06 -20.55 -11.80
CA ASP A 85 4.61 -20.56 -11.99
C ASP A 85 3.85 -19.82 -10.87
N LYS A 86 4.56 -19.07 -10.02
CA LYS A 86 3.98 -18.32 -8.89
C LYS A 86 4.19 -16.82 -9.00
N THR A 87 3.24 -16.06 -8.48
CA THR A 87 3.41 -14.65 -8.12
C THR A 87 3.96 -14.58 -6.70
N VAL A 88 4.98 -13.77 -6.48
CA VAL A 88 5.65 -13.62 -5.19
C VAL A 88 5.44 -12.19 -4.71
N ILE A 89 4.98 -12.00 -3.48
CA ILE A 89 4.79 -10.68 -2.89
C ILE A 89 5.63 -10.61 -1.62
N ARG A 90 6.49 -9.60 -1.55
CA ARG A 90 7.34 -9.35 -0.37
C ARG A 90 6.94 -8.05 0.28
N TYR A 91 6.65 -8.07 1.57
CA TYR A 91 6.26 -6.90 2.35
C TYR A 91 6.73 -7.07 3.79
N SER A 92 6.76 -5.97 4.54
CA SER A 92 7.06 -6.00 5.96
C SER A 92 5.90 -5.54 6.82
N LEU A 93 5.86 -6.11 8.03
CA LEU A 93 4.99 -5.71 9.13
C LEU A 93 5.84 -5.48 10.38
N SER A 94 5.29 -4.83 11.39
CA SER A 94 5.98 -4.62 12.67
C SER A 94 4.98 -4.86 13.80
N ASP A 95 5.43 -5.53 14.86
CA ASP A 95 4.70 -5.75 16.12
C ASP A 95 4.36 -4.39 16.77
N GLY A 96 3.08 -4.12 16.96
CA GLY A 96 2.53 -2.82 17.37
C GLY A 96 2.51 -1.76 16.28
N GLY A 97 2.67 -2.18 15.02
CA GLY A 97 2.73 -1.31 13.85
C GLY A 97 1.35 -0.84 13.35
N PRO A 98 1.32 -0.03 12.27
CA PRO A 98 0.08 0.47 11.69
C PRO A 98 -0.81 -0.59 11.03
N TYR A 99 -0.26 -1.76 10.73
CA TYR A 99 -0.88 -2.88 10.02
C TYR A 99 -0.86 -4.15 10.88
N ASP A 100 -0.91 -3.97 12.20
CA ASP A 100 -1.06 -5.01 13.19
C ASP A 100 -2.45 -4.83 13.79
N ASP A 101 -3.29 -5.87 13.77
CA ASP A 101 -4.74 -5.72 13.99
C ASP A 101 -5.06 -5.26 15.42
N ASP A 102 -4.34 -5.80 16.40
CA ASP A 102 -4.50 -5.42 17.81
C ASP A 102 -3.68 -4.17 18.19
N ARG A 103 -2.63 -3.86 17.41
CA ARG A 103 -1.66 -2.79 17.63
C ARG A 103 -0.92 -2.89 18.97
N ALA A 104 -0.91 -4.07 19.57
CA ALA A 104 -0.19 -4.33 20.81
C ALA A 104 1.28 -4.54 20.49
N VAL A 105 2.16 -4.25 21.46
CA VAL A 105 3.56 -4.68 21.39
C VAL A 105 3.67 -5.88 22.30
N ASP A 106 3.45 -7.06 21.77
CA ASP A 106 3.32 -8.27 22.58
C ASP A 106 4.02 -9.50 21.98
N SER A 107 4.94 -9.29 21.04
CA SER A 107 5.68 -10.36 20.36
C SER A 107 4.81 -11.21 19.43
N GLN A 108 3.65 -10.71 19.03
CA GLN A 108 2.77 -11.35 18.07
C GLN A 108 2.35 -10.34 17.00
N ILE A 109 2.25 -10.79 15.75
CA ILE A 109 1.50 -10.07 14.72
C ILE A 109 0.33 -10.95 14.33
N GLN A 110 -0.88 -10.43 14.51
CA GLN A 110 -2.10 -11.05 14.01
C GLN A 110 -2.74 -10.10 13.02
N ASP A 111 -2.95 -10.53 11.77
CA ASP A 111 -3.62 -9.66 10.81
C ASP A 111 -4.19 -10.40 9.58
N PRO A 112 -5.44 -10.09 9.18
CA PRO A 112 -6.04 -10.62 7.96
C PRO A 112 -5.40 -10.06 6.68
N VAL A 113 -4.94 -10.95 5.82
CA VAL A 113 -4.31 -10.60 4.54
C VAL A 113 -5.06 -11.19 3.35
N GLY A 114 -5.28 -10.36 2.33
CA GLY A 114 -5.89 -10.76 1.07
C GLY A 114 -5.05 -10.36 -0.13
N ALA A 115 -4.98 -11.21 -1.15
CA ALA A 115 -4.34 -10.86 -2.42
C ALA A 115 -5.21 -9.85 -3.17
N ALA A 116 -4.70 -8.66 -3.48
CA ALA A 116 -5.43 -7.69 -4.29
C ALA A 116 -5.06 -7.83 -5.77
N ALA A 117 -6.05 -8.00 -6.62
CA ALA A 117 -5.96 -7.69 -8.04
C ALA A 117 -6.80 -6.45 -8.34
N LEU A 118 -6.44 -5.68 -9.37
CA LEU A 118 -7.34 -4.63 -9.85
C LEU A 118 -8.56 -5.29 -10.48
N ALA A 119 -9.76 -4.74 -10.22
CA ALA A 119 -10.95 -5.09 -10.97
C ALA A 119 -10.74 -4.69 -12.43
N ILE A 120 -10.23 -5.61 -13.25
CA ILE A 120 -10.18 -5.44 -14.70
C ILE A 120 -11.63 -5.55 -15.16
N GLY A 121 -12.37 -4.45 -15.10
CA GLY A 121 -13.56 -4.31 -15.91
C GLY A 121 -13.15 -4.54 -17.36
N GLU A 122 -13.94 -5.34 -18.09
CA GLU A 122 -13.85 -5.43 -19.54
C GLU A 122 -13.57 -4.03 -20.13
N GLY A 123 -12.37 -3.82 -20.68
CA GLY A 123 -12.02 -2.57 -21.36
C GLY A 123 -11.63 -1.35 -20.49
N GLY A 124 -11.14 -1.54 -19.27
CA GLY A 124 -10.55 -0.45 -18.48
C GLY A 124 -9.14 -0.08 -18.97
N GLU A 125 -9.03 0.74 -20.02
CA GLU A 125 -7.82 1.55 -20.23
C GLU A 125 -7.47 2.22 -18.91
N SER A 126 -6.23 2.08 -18.45
CA SER A 126 -5.65 2.92 -17.41
C SER A 126 -5.72 4.37 -17.89
N ARG A 127 -6.86 5.04 -17.69
CA ARG A 127 -6.95 6.48 -17.94
C ARG A 127 -5.97 7.12 -16.97
N PRO A 128 -4.89 7.76 -17.46
CA PRO A 128 -4.00 8.48 -16.58
C PRO A 128 -4.86 9.47 -15.79
N THR A 129 -4.77 9.42 -14.47
CA THR A 129 -5.36 10.42 -13.59
C THR A 129 -4.91 11.77 -14.14
N PRO A 130 -5.81 12.66 -14.61
CA PRO A 130 -5.40 13.90 -15.22
C PRO A 130 -4.70 14.73 -14.14
N ILE A 131 -3.37 14.77 -14.21
CA ILE A 131 -2.60 15.75 -13.44
C ILE A 131 -3.06 17.10 -13.99
N PRO A 132 -3.62 18.00 -13.17
CA PRO A 132 -4.00 19.31 -13.64
C PRO A 132 -2.76 20.01 -14.18
N SER A 133 -2.64 20.06 -15.51
CA SER A 133 -1.59 20.79 -16.19
C SER A 133 -2.02 22.25 -16.25
N LEU A 134 -1.12 23.15 -15.82
CA LEU A 134 -1.35 24.57 -15.98
C LEU A 134 -1.43 24.86 -17.47
N THR A 135 -2.49 25.54 -17.90
CA THR A 135 -2.56 26.05 -19.27
C THR A 135 -1.37 26.99 -19.50
N PRO A 136 -0.90 27.17 -20.75
CA PRO A 136 0.15 28.14 -21.07
C PRO A 136 -0.17 29.55 -20.54
N MET A 137 -1.45 29.93 -20.49
CA MET A 137 -1.91 31.15 -19.85
C MET A 137 -1.75 31.13 -18.32
N GLY A 138 -2.11 30.03 -17.65
CA GLY A 138 -1.91 29.87 -16.20
C GLY A 138 -0.44 29.98 -15.79
N LEU A 139 0.47 29.42 -16.59
CA LEU A 139 1.91 29.58 -16.39
C LEU A 139 2.34 31.05 -16.53
N GLY A 140 1.84 31.74 -17.55
CA GLY A 140 2.11 33.17 -17.77
C GLY A 140 1.66 34.06 -16.60
N VAL A 141 0.48 33.79 -16.04
CA VAL A 141 -0.04 34.52 -14.86
C VAL A 141 0.84 34.29 -13.64
N LEU A 142 1.27 33.05 -13.39
CA LEU A 142 2.18 32.73 -12.29
C LEU A 142 3.51 33.47 -12.42
N VAL A 143 4.10 33.47 -13.61
CA VAL A 143 5.35 34.21 -13.87
C VAL A 143 5.16 35.71 -13.65
N ALA A 144 4.05 36.29 -14.11
CA ALA A 144 3.75 37.71 -13.91
C ALA A 144 3.60 38.07 -12.43
N LEU A 145 2.92 37.22 -11.65
CA LEU A 145 2.78 37.41 -10.21
C LEU A 145 4.13 37.34 -9.48
N TRP A 146 5.00 36.41 -9.88
CA TRP A 146 6.37 36.32 -9.33
C TRP A 146 7.20 37.57 -9.63
N VAL A 147 7.13 38.09 -10.86
CA VAL A 147 7.84 39.32 -11.25
C VAL A 147 7.29 40.53 -10.47
N LEU A 148 5.97 40.64 -10.32
CA LEU A 148 5.34 41.72 -9.55
C LEU A 148 5.76 41.67 -8.07
N LEU A 149 5.79 40.47 -7.48
CA LEU A 149 6.22 40.26 -6.10
C LEU A 149 7.67 40.73 -5.90
N LEU A 150 8.57 40.37 -6.82
CA LEU A 150 9.98 40.80 -6.80
C LEU A 150 10.13 42.33 -6.91
N ILE A 151 9.30 42.98 -7.75
CA ILE A 151 9.29 44.44 -7.88
C ILE A 151 8.83 45.10 -6.58
N ILE A 152 7.75 44.58 -5.96
CA ILE A 152 7.24 45.10 -4.69
C ILE A 152 8.29 44.96 -3.58
N VAL A 153 8.94 43.80 -3.47
CA VAL A 153 10.00 43.56 -2.48
C VAL A 153 11.18 44.52 -2.69
N ARG A 154 11.67 44.66 -3.93
CA ARG A 154 12.78 45.59 -4.24
C ARG A 154 12.44 47.04 -3.89
N ARG A 155 11.21 47.51 -4.17
CA ARG A 155 10.79 48.87 -3.83
C ARG A 155 10.74 49.10 -2.32
N ARG A 156 10.31 48.11 -1.53
CA ARG A 156 10.30 48.24 -0.05
C ARG A 156 11.71 48.24 0.54
N SER A 157 12.64 47.46 -0.02
CA SER A 157 14.04 47.45 0.43
C SER A 157 14.83 48.70 0.06
N GLY A 158 14.43 49.44 -0.98
CA GLY A 158 15.08 50.69 -1.38
C GLY A 158 14.71 51.92 -0.53
N VAL A 159 13.65 51.83 0.29
CA VAL A 159 13.15 52.92 1.15
C VAL A 159 13.79 52.90 2.55
N MET A 160 14.62 51.89 2.87
CA MET A 160 15.35 51.79 4.15
C MET A 160 16.83 52.17 4.04
N LYS A 161 17.14 53.22 3.26
CA LYS A 161 18.45 53.88 3.27
C LYS A 161 18.29 55.38 3.48
#